data_AF-A0A661QVH4-F1
#
_entry.id   AF-A0A661QVH4-F1
#
_cell.length_a   1.000
_cell.length_b   1.000
_cell.length_c   1.000
_cell.angle_alpha   90.00
_cell.angle_beta   90.00
_cell.angle_gamma   90.00
#
_symmetry.space_group_name_H-M   'P 1'
#
loop_
_entity.id
_entity.type
_entity.pdbx_description
1 polymer ?
#
loop_
_entity_poly.entity_id
_entity_poly.type
_entity_poly.pdbx_seq_one_letter_code
_entity_poly.pdbx_strand_id
1 'polypeptide(L)'
;MKPVLSFLSDKDIETIHETSLKILMEVGMIFPAKEALEVFEKAGARIINKDTVLIDETLVNKALKTTLKRKDVILFAKDPK
;
A
#
# COMPACT_ATOMS: atom_id res chain seq x y z
N MET A 1 3.73 21.22 -20.45
CA MET A 1 3.21 20.46 -19.29
C MET A 1 2.16 21.31 -18.59
N LYS A 2 1.02 20.73 -18.19
CA LYS A 2 0.13 21.42 -17.24
C LYS A 2 0.84 21.42 -15.87
N PRO A 3 0.95 22.57 -15.19
CA PRO A 3 1.57 22.61 -13.87
C PRO A 3 0.78 21.73 -12.90
N VAL A 4 1.49 20.95 -12.09
CA VAL A 4 0.91 20.17 -11.00
C VAL A 4 1.02 21.02 -9.74
N LEU A 5 -0.12 21.25 -9.10
CA LEU A 5 -0.14 21.93 -7.81
C LEU A 5 0.32 20.95 -6.73
N SER A 6 1.46 21.24 -6.09
CA SER A 6 1.97 20.49 -4.93
C SER A 6 1.86 21.35 -3.68
N PHE A 7 1.13 20.86 -2.68
CA PHE A 7 0.96 21.55 -1.39
C PHE A 7 1.95 21.11 -0.32
N LEU A 8 2.55 19.94 -0.49
CA LEU A 8 3.45 19.32 0.48
C LEU A 8 4.89 19.51 0.03
N SER A 9 5.76 19.81 1.00
CA SER A 9 7.20 19.76 0.80
C SER A 9 7.69 18.30 0.80
N ASP A 10 8.90 18.07 0.30
CA ASP A 10 9.52 16.73 0.33
C ASP A 10 9.62 16.18 1.76
N LYS A 11 9.87 17.06 2.75
CA LYS A 11 9.90 16.69 4.16
C LYS A 11 8.52 16.26 4.68
N ASP A 12 7.45 16.94 4.27
CA ASP A 12 6.09 16.56 4.66
C ASP A 12 5.73 15.19 4.09
N ILE A 13 6.11 14.93 2.84
CA ILE A 13 5.90 13.64 2.17
C ILE A 13 6.64 12.53 2.93
N GLU A 14 7.92 12.74 3.26
CA GLU A 14 8.71 11.76 4.02
C GLU A 14 8.10 11.50 5.40
N THR A 15 7.71 12.56 6.11
CA THR A 15 7.09 12.45 7.43
C THR A 15 5.80 11.63 7.38
N ILE A 16 4.96 11.85 6.36
CA ILE A 16 3.74 11.06 6.14
C ILE A 16 4.08 9.61 5.82
N HIS A 17 5.09 9.36 4.98
CA HIS A 17 5.52 8.01 4.61
C HIS A 17 5.99 7.22 5.84
N GLU A 18 6.95 7.74 6.60
CA GLU A 18 7.49 7.12 7.81
C GLU A 18 6.39 6.86 8.85
N THR A 19 5.51 7.85 9.07
CA THR A 19 4.40 7.72 10.03
C THR A 19 3.42 6.63 9.59
N SER A 20 3.12 6.55 8.28
CA SER A 20 2.23 5.52 7.74
C SER A 20 2.82 4.12 7.92
N LEU A 21 4.12 3.95 7.64
CA LEU A 21 4.82 2.68 7.87
C LEU A 21 4.79 2.27 9.35
N LYS A 22 4.99 3.23 10.26
CA LYS A 22 4.90 2.98 11.70
C LYS A 22 3.49 2.51 12.10
N ILE A 23 2.44 3.15 11.60
CA ILE A 23 1.05 2.72 11.85
C ILE A 23 0.82 1.30 11.34
N LEU A 24 1.24 1.00 10.12
CA LEU A 24 1.07 -0.33 9.52
C LEU A 24 1.82 -1.43 10.29
N MET A 25 3.00 -1.13 10.83
CA MET A 25 3.82 -2.07 11.58
C MET A 25 3.36 -2.26 13.03
N GLU A 26 3.01 -1.17 13.72
CA GLU A 26 2.74 -1.18 15.17
C GLU A 26 1.25 -1.37 15.49
N VAL A 27 0.36 -0.75 14.70
CA VAL A 27 -1.10 -0.81 14.90
C VAL A 27 -1.72 -1.87 13.99
N GLY A 28 -1.28 -1.92 12.73
CA GLY A 28 -1.81 -2.82 11.71
C GLY A 28 -3.19 -2.41 11.19
N MET A 29 -3.84 -3.35 10.51
CA MET A 29 -5.16 -3.15 9.89
C MET A 29 -6.00 -4.41 10.00
N ILE A 30 -7.29 -4.25 10.29
CA ILE A 30 -8.25 -5.36 10.40
C ILE A 30 -8.70 -5.81 9.01
N PHE A 31 -8.58 -7.11 8.74
CA PHE A 31 -9.05 -7.75 7.52
C PHE A 31 -10.06 -8.85 7.85
N PRO A 32 -11.37 -8.63 7.58
CA PRO A 32 -12.40 -9.60 7.95
C PRO A 32 -12.42 -10.85 7.06
N ALA A 33 -11.85 -10.77 5.85
CA ALA A 33 -11.85 -11.86 4.88
C ALA A 33 -10.70 -12.84 5.15
N LYS A 34 -11.02 -14.13 5.28
CA LYS A 34 -10.03 -15.19 5.53
C LYS A 34 -9.03 -15.31 4.38
N GLU A 35 -9.50 -15.13 3.15
CA GLU A 35 -8.67 -15.17 1.95
C GLU A 35 -7.61 -14.06 1.97
N ALA A 36 -7.94 -12.87 2.47
CA ALA A 36 -6.99 -11.78 2.60
C ALA A 36 -5.92 -12.12 3.66
N LEU A 37 -6.33 -12.64 4.82
CA LEU A 37 -5.41 -13.07 5.88
C LEU A 37 -4.42 -14.14 5.38
N GLU A 38 -4.89 -15.13 4.62
CA GLU A 38 -4.03 -16.16 4.03
C GLU A 38 -3.01 -15.58 3.03
N VAL A 39 -3.39 -14.56 2.25
CA VAL A 39 -2.46 -13.86 1.35
C VAL A 39 -1.38 -13.11 2.13
N PHE A 40 -1.78 -12.40 3.19
CA PHE A 40 -0.84 -11.66 4.04
C PHE A 40 0.12 -12.58 4.79
N GLU A 41 -0.38 -13.68 5.37
CA GLU A 41 0.45 -14.67 6.06
C GLU A 41 1.48 -15.30 5.11
N LYS A 42 1.05 -15.70 3.89
CA LYS A 42 1.97 -16.21 2.84
C LYS A 42 3.01 -15.18 2.40
N ALA A 43 2.66 -13.90 2.47
CA ALA A 43 3.57 -12.82 2.14
C ALA A 43 4.56 -12.50 3.28
N GLY A 44 4.38 -13.08 4.47
CA GLY A 44 5.24 -12.91 5.64
C GLY A 44 4.71 -11.92 6.68
N ALA A 45 3.49 -11.41 6.52
CA ALA A 45 2.88 -10.50 7.48
C ALA A 45 2.50 -11.22 8.78
N ARG A 46 2.56 -10.51 9.90
CA ARG A 46 2.17 -11.05 11.21
C ARG A 46 0.70 -10.74 11.47
N ILE A 47 -0.07 -11.75 11.86
CA ILE A 47 -1.49 -11.60 12.22
C ILE A 47 -1.63 -11.66 13.75
N ILE A 48 -2.30 -10.67 14.32
CA ILE A 48 -2.62 -10.57 15.75
C ILE A 48 -4.14 -10.45 15.92
N ASN A 49 -4.65 -10.71 17.13
CA ASN A 49 -6.06 -10.54 17.46
C ASN A 49 -7.04 -11.20 16.47
N LYS A 50 -6.64 -12.34 15.89
CA LYS A 50 -7.37 -13.14 14.87
C LYS A 50 -7.42 -12.55 13.47
N ASP A 51 -7.58 -11.24 13.31
CA ASP A 51 -7.84 -10.61 12.00
C ASP A 51 -7.07 -9.30 11.75
N THR A 52 -6.17 -8.89 12.65
CA THR A 52 -5.37 -7.68 12.50
C THR A 52 -4.02 -8.02 11.90
N VAL A 53 -3.73 -7.49 10.72
CA VAL A 53 -2.47 -7.70 9.99
C VAL A 53 -1.50 -6.57 10.30
N LEU A 54 -0.32 -6.90 10.82
CA LEU A 54 0.83 -6.01 10.93
C LEU A 54 1.66 -6.12 9.65
N ILE A 55 1.90 -4.98 8.99
CA ILE A 55 2.58 -4.91 7.69
C ILE A 55 3.88 -4.13 7.88
N ASP A 56 5.01 -4.82 7.80
CA ASP A 56 6.32 -4.19 7.90
C ASP A 56 6.72 -3.45 6.62
N GLU A 57 7.70 -2.55 6.75
CA GLU A 57 8.22 -1.75 5.64
C GLU A 57 8.79 -2.62 4.50
N THR A 58 9.42 -3.76 4.83
CA THR A 58 10.03 -4.63 3.81
C THR A 58 8.96 -5.23 2.90
N LEU A 59 7.82 -5.61 3.45
CA LEU A 59 6.66 -6.13 2.74
C LEU A 59 6.01 -5.03 1.87
N VAL A 60 5.85 -3.81 2.41
CA VAL A 60 5.37 -2.66 1.62
C VAL A 60 6.30 -2.38 0.44
N ASN A 61 7.61 -2.29 0.68
CA ASN A 61 8.59 -2.03 -0.36
C ASN A 61 8.65 -3.14 -1.41
N LYS A 62 8.50 -4.40 -1.01
CA LYS A 62 8.40 -5.54 -1.93
C LYS A 62 7.16 -5.45 -2.80
N ALA A 63 6.01 -5.09 -2.22
CA ALA A 63 4.76 -4.93 -2.96
C ALA A 63 4.84 -3.75 -3.94
N LEU A 64 5.37 -2.59 -3.52
CA LEU A 64 5.50 -1.42 -4.39
C LEU A 64 6.42 -1.68 -5.59
N LYS A 65 7.49 -2.46 -5.43
CA LYS A 65 8.40 -2.82 -6.53
C LYS A 65 7.74 -3.62 -7.64
N THR A 66 6.68 -4.37 -7.36
CA THR A 66 5.96 -5.15 -8.37
C THR A 66 4.80 -4.39 -9.01
N THR A 67 4.50 -3.16 -8.54
CA THR A 67 3.42 -2.34 -9.10
C THR A 67 3.83 -1.66 -10.41
N LEU A 68 2.90 -1.62 -11.37
CA LEU A 68 3.06 -0.87 -12.61
C LEU A 68 2.74 0.60 -12.38
N LYS A 69 3.50 1.51 -13.00
CA LYS A 69 3.19 2.94 -12.95
C LYS A 69 1.94 3.21 -13.76
N ARG A 70 1.14 4.19 -13.34
CA ARG A 70 -0.14 4.53 -14.00
C ARG A 70 -0.02 4.77 -15.51
N LYS A 71 1.09 5.36 -15.97
CA LYS A 71 1.38 5.63 -17.38
C LYS A 71 1.60 4.37 -18.23
N ASP A 72 1.93 3.25 -17.59
CA ASP A 72 2.24 1.97 -18.22
C ASP A 72 1.03 1.02 -18.23
N VAL A 73 -0.14 1.49 -17.76
CA VAL A 73 -1.39 0.72 -17.70
C VAL A 73 -2.46 1.35 -18.60
N ILE A 74 -3.05 0.55 -19.48
CA ILE A 74 -4.19 0.91 -20.33
C ILE A 74 -5.45 0.31 -19.73
N LEU A 75 -6.44 1.16 -19.44
CA LEU A 75 -7.77 0.74 -19.03
C LEU A 75 -8.66 0.70 -20.26
N PHE A 76 -9.13 -0.48 -20.63
CA PHE A 76 -10.00 -0.68 -21.80
C PHE A 76 -11.45 -0.40 -21.44
N ALA A 77 -12.12 0.42 -22.25
CA ALA A 77 -13.56 0.64 -22.15
C ALA A 77 -14.33 -0.43 -22.94
N LYS A 78 -15.56 -0.70 -22.52
CA LYS A 78 -16.48 -1.62 -23.25
C LYS A 78 -16.70 -1.16 -24.70
N ASP A 79 -16.78 0.15 -24.91
CA ASP A 79 -16.73 0.78 -26.22
C ASP A 79 -15.53 1.74 -26.24
N PRO A 80 -14.49 1.47 -27.04
CA PRO A 80 -13.25 2.26 -27.06
C PRO A 80 -13.31 3.51 -27.97
N LYS A 81 -14.48 3.85 -28.49
CA LYS A 81 -14.70 5.04 -29.34
C LYS A 81 -14.84 6.33 -28.55
#